data_AF-A0A8S0UL43-F1
#
_entry.id   AF-A0A8S0UL43-F1
#
_cell.length_a   1.000
_cell.length_b   1.000
_cell.length_c   1.000
_cell.angle_alpha   90.00
_cell.angle_beta   90.00
_cell.angle_gamma   90.00
#
_symmetry.space_group_name_H-M   'P 1'
#
loop_
_entity.id
_entity.type
_entity.pdbx_description
1 polymer ?
#
loop_
_entity_poly.entity_id
_entity_poly.type
_entity_poly.pdbx_seq_one_letter_code
_entity_poly.pdbx_strand_id
1 'polypeptide(L)'
;PPVSVNRVSELGTWGKRVVKASGTSWDVNSVDVAVAGLGWFSLGLKGEANLTLWTYDGIEITLREPLVLDRARVLERPGFLLPKAISDSIGNQTKLEAQSKRNSQEESDALLSDVPS
;
A
#
# COMPACT_ATOMS: atom_id res chain seq x y z
N PRO A 1 -8.21 -18.00 -6.77
CA PRO A 1 -7.60 -19.07 -7.59
C PRO A 1 -8.60 -20.20 -7.90
N PRO A 2 -8.57 -20.78 -9.11
CA PRO A 2 -9.35 -21.99 -9.38
C PRO A 2 -8.94 -23.06 -8.38
N VAL A 3 -9.96 -23.70 -7.79
CA VAL A 3 -9.80 -24.68 -6.71
C VAL A 3 -9.02 -25.92 -7.17
N SER A 4 -8.90 -26.16 -8.49
CA SER A 4 -8.05 -27.21 -9.07
C SER A 4 -7.72 -26.94 -10.54
N VAL A 5 -6.68 -27.62 -11.07
CA VAL A 5 -6.25 -27.57 -12.47
C VAL A 5 -7.36 -27.98 -13.43
N ASN A 6 -8.19 -28.96 -13.04
CA ASN A 6 -9.28 -29.47 -13.87
C ASN A 6 -10.38 -28.43 -14.12
N ARG A 7 -10.56 -27.45 -13.23
CA ARG A 7 -11.56 -26.39 -13.40
C ARG A 7 -11.07 -25.24 -14.27
N VAL A 8 -9.79 -25.21 -14.65
CA VAL A 8 -9.25 -24.13 -15.49
C VAL A 8 -9.89 -24.12 -16.87
N SER A 9 -10.18 -25.30 -17.45
CA SER A 9 -10.85 -25.42 -18.75
C SER A 9 -12.30 -24.92 -18.75
N GLU A 10 -12.93 -24.84 -17.58
CA GLU A 10 -14.32 -24.37 -17.43
C GLU A 10 -14.43 -22.83 -17.39
N LEU A 11 -13.31 -22.12 -17.18
CA LEU A 11 -13.30 -20.66 -16.98
C LEU A 11 -13.43 -19.85 -18.28
N GLY A 12 -13.44 -20.50 -19.45
CA GLY A 12 -13.50 -19.81 -20.74
C GLY A 12 -12.18 -19.13 -21.13
N THR A 13 -12.26 -18.13 -22.03
CA THR A 13 -11.06 -17.49 -22.59
C THR A 13 -10.50 -16.45 -21.63
N TRP A 14 -9.19 -16.47 -21.43
CA TRP A 14 -8.48 -15.39 -20.72
C TRP A 14 -8.24 -14.21 -21.67
N GLY A 15 -8.96 -13.11 -21.44
CA GLY A 15 -9.06 -11.99 -22.36
C GLY A 15 -8.63 -10.65 -21.77
N LYS A 16 -8.22 -9.74 -22.65
CA LYS A 16 -7.87 -8.36 -22.32
C LYS A 16 -9.14 -7.50 -22.22
N ARG A 17 -9.25 -6.71 -21.16
CA ARG A 17 -10.23 -5.63 -20.98
C ARG A 17 -9.50 -4.33 -20.69
N VAL A 18 -9.95 -3.24 -21.32
CA VAL A 18 -9.36 -1.91 -21.11
C VAL A 18 -10.41 -1.01 -20.48
N VAL A 19 -10.05 -0.37 -19.37
CA VAL A 19 -10.88 0.62 -18.69
C VAL A 19 -10.14 1.95 -18.63
N LYS A 20 -10.87 3.05 -18.77
CA LYS A 20 -10.32 4.41 -18.68
C LYS A 20 -10.66 4.97 -17.32
N ALA A 21 -9.64 5.39 -16.58
CA ALA A 21 -9.79 6.06 -15.30
C ALA A 21 -9.24 7.48 -15.39
N SER A 22 -9.85 8.40 -14.66
CA SER A 22 -9.34 9.74 -14.48
C SER A 22 -9.43 10.17 -13.03
N GLY A 23 -8.64 11.18 -12.67
CA GLY A 23 -8.62 11.73 -11.32
C GLY A 23 -7.87 13.04 -11.26
N THR A 24 -7.93 13.71 -10.10
CA THR A 24 -7.39 15.06 -9.90
C THR A 24 -6.28 15.11 -8.84
N SER A 25 -6.10 14.03 -8.09
CA SER A 25 -5.22 13.99 -6.94
C SER A 25 -4.59 12.62 -6.77
N TRP A 26 -3.33 12.63 -6.37
CA TRP A 26 -2.69 11.41 -5.93
C TRP A 26 -3.11 11.05 -4.51
N ASP A 27 -3.56 11.98 -3.68
CA ASP A 27 -3.76 11.77 -2.23
C ASP A 27 -5.11 11.15 -1.87
N VAL A 28 -6.11 11.29 -2.75
CA VAL A 28 -7.45 10.74 -2.55
C VAL A 28 -7.81 9.78 -3.67
N ASN A 29 -8.57 8.75 -3.33
CA ASN A 29 -9.08 7.82 -4.32
C ASN A 29 -10.06 8.54 -5.26
N SER A 30 -9.89 8.32 -6.56
CA SER A 30 -10.67 8.95 -7.63
C SER A 30 -11.73 8.00 -8.17
N VAL A 31 -11.43 6.70 -8.27
CA VAL A 31 -12.34 5.70 -8.85
C VAL A 31 -12.08 4.32 -8.24
N ASP A 32 -13.15 3.55 -8.06
CA ASP A 32 -13.06 2.11 -7.80
C ASP A 32 -13.16 1.33 -9.10
N VAL A 33 -12.27 0.35 -9.26
CA VAL A 33 -12.39 -0.70 -10.27
C VAL A 33 -12.93 -1.95 -9.57
N ALA A 34 -14.16 -2.31 -9.86
CA ALA A 34 -14.81 -3.49 -9.31
C ALA A 34 -14.77 -4.66 -10.30
N VAL A 35 -14.46 -5.85 -9.79
CA VAL A 35 -14.39 -7.10 -10.54
C VAL A 35 -15.39 -8.07 -9.91
N ALA A 36 -16.40 -8.47 -10.69
CA ALA A 36 -17.49 -9.30 -10.20
C ALA A 36 -16.98 -10.60 -9.56
N GLY A 37 -17.47 -10.89 -8.35
CA GLY A 37 -17.11 -12.09 -7.59
C GLY A 37 -15.71 -12.12 -6.95
N LEU A 38 -14.87 -11.10 -7.17
CA LEU A 38 -13.52 -11.00 -6.59
C LEU A 38 -13.38 -9.85 -5.60
N GLY A 39 -14.04 -8.72 -5.88
CA GLY A 39 -13.96 -7.52 -5.04
C GLY A 39 -13.65 -6.28 -5.87
N TRP A 40 -12.96 -5.32 -5.26
CA TRP A 40 -12.63 -4.04 -5.89
C TRP A 40 -11.30 -3.50 -5.38
N PHE A 41 -10.71 -2.58 -6.14
CA PHE A 41 -9.59 -1.76 -5.70
C PHE A 41 -9.82 -0.31 -6.10
N SER A 42 -9.40 0.63 -5.25
CA SER A 42 -9.45 2.05 -5.56
C SER A 42 -8.16 2.53 -6.21
N LEU A 43 -8.27 3.55 -7.04
CA LEU A 43 -7.16 4.26 -7.66
C LEU A 43 -7.21 5.74 -7.28
N GLY A 44 -6.17 6.23 -6.63
CA GLY A 44 -5.85 7.66 -6.60
C GLY A 44 -4.93 7.99 -7.78
N LEU A 45 -5.35 8.90 -8.65
CA LEU A 45 -4.56 9.35 -9.79
C LEU A 45 -4.79 10.82 -10.10
N LYS A 46 -3.81 11.47 -10.73
CA LYS A 46 -3.94 12.82 -11.28
C LYS A 46 -3.73 12.79 -12.79
N GLY A 47 -4.79 13.08 -13.55
CA GLY A 47 -4.84 12.97 -15.01
C GLY A 47 -5.69 11.78 -15.47
N GLU A 48 -5.36 11.25 -16.65
CA GLU A 48 -6.06 10.12 -17.27
C GLU A 48 -5.15 8.90 -17.38
N ALA A 49 -5.70 7.70 -17.22
CA ALA A 49 -5.00 6.44 -17.35
C ALA A 49 -5.87 5.40 -18.08
N ASN A 50 -5.23 4.61 -18.95
CA ASN A 50 -5.83 3.40 -19.52
C ASN A 50 -5.33 2.20 -18.73
N LEU A 51 -6.19 1.56 -17.95
CA LEU A 51 -5.86 0.32 -17.25
C LEU A 51 -6.22 -0.87 -18.11
N THR A 52 -5.28 -1.79 -18.24
CA THR A 52 -5.51 -3.08 -18.88
C THR A 52 -5.67 -4.14 -17.80
N LEU A 53 -6.86 -4.73 -17.71
CA LEU A 53 -7.16 -5.86 -16.85
C LEU A 53 -7.28 -7.11 -17.71
N TRP A 54 -6.74 -8.22 -17.21
CA TRP A 54 -6.94 -9.52 -17.82
C TRP A 54 -7.90 -10.32 -16.95
N THR A 55 -8.94 -10.86 -17.57
CA THR A 55 -9.96 -11.64 -16.88
C THR A 55 -10.56 -12.68 -17.82
N TYR A 56 -11.26 -13.65 -17.25
CA TYR A 56 -12.02 -14.62 -18.01
C TYR A 56 -13.29 -14.02 -18.61
N ASP A 57 -13.76 -14.61 -19.70
CA ASP A 57 -15.04 -14.24 -20.31
C ASP A 57 -16.20 -14.36 -19.31
N GLY A 58 -17.15 -13.43 -19.39
CA GLY A 58 -18.30 -13.36 -18.48
C GLY A 58 -18.01 -12.67 -17.14
N ILE A 59 -16.76 -12.39 -16.79
CA ILE A 59 -16.43 -11.58 -15.60
C ILE A 59 -16.61 -10.09 -15.92
N GLU A 60 -17.59 -9.47 -15.27
CA GLU A 60 -17.87 -8.04 -15.41
C GLU A 60 -16.83 -7.19 -14.66
N ILE A 61 -16.40 -6.10 -15.31
CA ILE A 61 -15.56 -5.06 -14.73
C ILE A 61 -16.32 -3.74 -14.81
N THR A 62 -16.50 -3.09 -13.67
CA THR A 62 -17.21 -1.80 -13.58
C THR A 62 -16.35 -0.74 -12.92
N LEU A 63 -16.55 0.50 -13.36
CA LEU A 63 -16.02 1.69 -12.70
C LEU A 63 -17.13 2.33 -11.89
N ARG A 64 -16.81 2.76 -10.67
CA ARG A 64 -17.77 3.44 -9.80
C ARG A 64 -17.06 4.46 -8.90
N GLU A 65 -17.86 5.26 -8.21
CA GLU A 65 -17.36 6.15 -7.17
C GLU A 65 -16.67 5.36 -6.05
N PRO A 66 -15.52 5.84 -5.55
CA PRO A 66 -14.74 5.13 -4.57
C PRO A 66 -15.48 4.99 -3.24
N LEU A 67 -15.60 3.75 -2.74
CA LEU A 67 -16.26 3.50 -1.46
C LEU A 67 -15.44 3.96 -0.24
N VAL A 68 -14.13 4.11 -0.43
CA VAL A 68 -13.20 4.63 0.58
C VAL A 68 -12.40 5.75 -0.05
N LEU A 69 -12.57 6.97 0.46
CA LEU A 69 -11.92 8.17 -0.08
C LEU A 69 -10.46 8.29 0.35
N ASP A 70 -10.19 7.96 1.61
CA ASP A 70 -8.88 8.13 2.22
C ASP A 70 -8.03 6.87 2.04
N ARG A 71 -6.77 7.04 1.61
CA ARG A 71 -5.81 5.94 1.70
C ARG A 71 -5.46 5.64 3.15
N ALA A 72 -5.30 4.36 3.45
CA ALA A 72 -4.84 3.93 4.76
C ALA A 72 -3.41 4.45 4.99
N ARG A 73 -3.25 5.47 5.85
CA ARG A 73 -1.96 6.09 6.24
C ARG A 73 -0.88 5.09 6.66
N VAL A 74 -1.27 3.89 7.07
CA VAL A 74 -0.36 2.76 7.37
C VAL A 74 0.45 2.32 6.15
N LEU A 75 -0.11 2.37 4.95
CA LEU A 75 0.54 1.96 3.70
C LEU A 75 1.58 2.99 3.22
N GLU A 76 1.50 4.21 3.74
CA GLU A 76 2.38 5.34 3.41
C GLU A 76 3.54 5.50 4.40
N ARG A 77 3.65 4.60 5.40
CA ARG A 77 4.76 4.62 6.35
C ARG A 77 6.08 4.31 5.62
N PRO A 78 7.13 5.14 5.78
CA PRO A 78 8.47 4.82 5.29
C PRO A 78 8.87 3.42 5.75
N GLY A 79 9.28 2.56 4.81
CA GLY A 79 9.62 1.16 5.08
C GLY A 79 8.52 0.12 4.85
N PHE A 80 7.26 0.52 4.63
CA PHE A 80 6.17 -0.44 4.33
C PHE A 80 6.30 -1.08 2.93
N LEU A 81 6.76 -0.29 1.94
CA LEU A 81 6.98 -0.76 0.57
C LEU A 81 8.40 -1.26 0.31
N LEU A 82 9.28 -1.22 1.33
CA LEU A 82 10.65 -1.68 1.18
C LEU A 82 10.70 -3.21 1.38
N PRO A 83 11.54 -3.93 0.61
CA PRO A 83 11.88 -5.31 0.93
C PRO A 83 12.21 -5.46 2.42
N LYS A 84 11.73 -6.53 3.03
CA LYS A 84 11.77 -6.75 4.49
C LYS A 84 13.17 -6.49 5.09
N ALA A 85 14.22 -6.93 4.38
CA ALA A 85 15.61 -6.70 4.77
C ALA A 85 15.98 -5.21 4.92
N ILE A 86 15.47 -4.34 4.06
CA ILE A 86 15.71 -2.90 4.09
C ILE A 86 14.87 -2.23 5.18
N SER A 87 13.63 -2.68 5.35
CA SER A 87 12.75 -2.22 6.43
C SER A 87 13.33 -2.52 7.80
N ASP A 88 13.83 -3.75 7.99
CA ASP A 88 14.47 -4.19 9.24
C ASP A 88 15.77 -3.43 9.51
N SER A 89 16.60 -3.17 8.49
CA SER A 89 17.84 -2.39 8.67
C SER A 89 17.56 -0.95 9.11
N ILE A 90 16.56 -0.29 8.50
CA ILE A 90 16.18 1.07 8.86
C ILE A 90 15.54 1.11 10.26
N GLY A 91 14.66 0.16 10.58
CA GLY A 91 14.05 0.05 11.89
C GLY A 91 15.09 -0.14 13.01
N ASN A 92 16.08 -0.99 12.79
CA ASN A 92 17.16 -1.25 13.73
C ASN A 92 18.06 -0.02 13.92
N GLN A 93 18.41 0.68 12.83
CA GLN A 93 19.22 1.90 12.91
C GLN A 93 18.52 2.99 13.72
N THR A 94 17.24 3.24 13.44
CA THR A 94 16.43 4.23 14.18
C THR A 94 16.34 3.89 15.67
N LYS A 95 16.23 2.60 16.02
CA LYS A 95 16.18 2.15 17.42
C LYS A 95 17.52 2.36 18.14
N LEU A 96 18.64 2.08 17.48
CA LEU A 96 19.98 2.30 18.02
C LEU A 96 20.26 3.79 18.23
N GLU A 97 19.88 4.66 17.29
CA GLU A 97 20.01 6.10 17.43
C GLU A 97 19.15 6.66 18.58
N ALA A 98 17.93 6.14 18.74
CA ALA A 98 17.05 6.53 19.86
C ALA A 98 17.53 6.00 21.22
N GLN A 99 18.30 4.91 21.27
CA GLN A 99 18.95 4.44 22.49
C GLN A 99 20.20 5.27 22.81
N SER A 100 21.04 5.54 21.81
CA SER A 100 22.22 6.40 21.97
C SER A 100 21.86 7.78 22.50
N LYS A 101 20.83 8.42 21.92
CA LYS A 101 20.33 9.71 22.42
C LYS A 101 19.82 9.66 23.86
N ARG A 102 19.17 8.57 24.27
CA ARG A 102 18.70 8.42 25.66
C ARG A 102 19.86 8.25 26.63
N ASN A 103 20.83 7.40 26.29
CA ASN A 103 22.02 7.21 27.13
C ASN A 103 22.83 8.51 27.27
N SER A 104 23.02 9.27 26.20
CA SER A 104 23.73 10.56 26.28
C SER A 104 22.98 11.61 27.12
N GLN A 105 21.65 11.58 27.10
CA GLN A 105 20.81 12.46 27.93
C GLN A 105 20.89 12.06 29.41
N GLU A 106 20.85 10.75 29.71
CA GLU A 106 21.00 10.21 31.05
C GLU A 106 22.40 10.50 31.62
N GLU A 107 23.45 10.39 30.81
CA GLU A 107 24.82 10.77 31.19
C GLU A 107 24.96 12.28 31.45
N SER A 108 24.33 13.14 30.64
CA SER A 108 24.36 14.58 30.87
C SER A 108 23.62 15.00 32.14
N ASP A 109 22.48 14.36 32.43
CA ASP A 109 21.68 14.66 33.62
C ASP A 109 22.38 14.16 34.89
N ALA A 110 23.10 13.03 34.82
CA ALA A 110 23.93 12.52 35.91
C ALA A 110 25.11 13.45 36.23
N LEU A 111 25.80 13.99 35.22
CA LEU A 111 26.94 14.90 35.40
C LEU A 111 26.55 16.26 35.97
N LEU A 112 25.32 16.74 35.70
CA LEU A 112 24.80 17.98 36.27
C LEU A 112 24.38 17.83 37.75
N SER A 113 24.20 16.60 38.23
CA SER A 113 23.83 16.31 39.62
C SER A 113 25.02 16.24 40.59
N ASP A 114 26.25 16.19 40.06
CA ASP A 114 27.48 15.95 40.83
C ASP A 114 28.27 17.24 41.16
N VAL A 115 27.68 18.43 40.94
CA VAL A 115 28.30 19.71 41.32
C VAL A 115 27.91 20.04 42.78
N PRO A 116 28.85 20.00 43.75
CA PRO A 116 28.54 20.35 45.14
C PRO A 116 28.30 21.85 45.28
N SER A 117 27.40 22.22 46.19
CA SER A 117 27.04 23.60 46.54
C SER A 117 28.18 24.38 47.20
#